data_AF-A0A7J4NZJ8-F1
#
_entry.id   AF-A0A7J4NZJ8-F1
#
_cell.length_a   1.000
_cell.length_b   1.000
_cell.length_c   1.000
_cell.angle_alpha   90.00
_cell.angle_beta   90.00
_cell.angle_gamma   90.00
#
_symmetry.space_group_name_H-M   'P 1'
#
loop_
_entity.id
_entity.type
_entity.pdbx_description
1 polymer ?
#
loop_
_entity_poly.entity_id
_entity_poly.type
_entity_poly.pdbx_seq_one_letter_code
_entity_poly.pdbx_strand_id
1 'polypeptide(L)'
;MANRKPVTIKDLFKLRLVSDPRFSPDGGRIAFVHTTFDYEKDEYVNDIWMADAKTGASTQFTSGRGKDKGPRWSPDGKRLLFTSTPPAKEGEEKKKPQLYVIEASGGEARRLTDVKLGVEAPKWSPDGKQILFISPTQPVEPKGDVKHITRLGYKFNGRGFFQGVYKHVFTVPFKGGKPKQVTKGEYKIDGAEWMGSDILFYGNVEPDADIEDYDHIYRVGAKGEPVQLTQGNWSIHGAGGGMVGVCPSPDGKEIAFAGHDYRRSGATKADIWIMPAVGGAARKLTEGYEPDLGVKMSSDVRVGSLDQTPHWRDDGYIYFTSNFSGVSTLNRVKTKGGKVEKLLGEVDHGVEAWSLTGKDHIVYSVLATTRPADLWIRNSGKDRQITDFNKKWCQGLDLRPHERFAFKSSGGHTVEGWIMKPSGLKKGKKYPMAVEIHGGPRGVFGNSLMHEHQVLAGKGYVVMYINPWGSGGYTEDFQANLPGHYGEQDYADIMEAVDYCIKNYPWVDGVRLACLGGSYGGFMTNWIVTHTTRFRAAVTMRSISNWVSFFGTSDIGWTFGKREMLGTPWD
;
A
#
# COMPACT_ATOMS: atom_id res chain seq x y z
N MET A 1 6.75 -8.28 -37.41
CA MET A 1 6.59 -8.07 -35.95
C MET A 1 6.57 -9.43 -35.30
N ALA A 2 7.31 -9.65 -34.20
CA ALA A 2 7.30 -10.94 -33.51
C ALA A 2 5.86 -11.33 -33.15
N ASN A 3 5.51 -12.60 -33.36
CA ASN A 3 4.16 -13.14 -33.17
C ASN A 3 3.86 -13.26 -31.66
N ARG A 4 3.58 -12.12 -31.01
CA ARG A 4 3.26 -12.02 -29.57
C ARG A 4 1.90 -12.66 -29.31
N LYS A 5 1.80 -13.46 -28.24
CA LYS A 5 0.54 -14.10 -27.86
C LYS A 5 -0.28 -13.20 -26.91
N PRO A 6 -1.62 -13.26 -26.94
CA PRO A 6 -2.45 -12.60 -25.94
C PRO A 6 -2.14 -13.07 -24.51
N VAL A 7 -2.33 -12.18 -23.53
CA VAL A 7 -2.16 -12.52 -22.10
C VAL A 7 -3.27 -13.47 -21.66
N THR A 8 -2.91 -14.45 -20.83
CA THR A 8 -3.84 -15.41 -20.22
C THR A 8 -3.69 -15.46 -18.71
N ILE A 9 -4.67 -16.05 -18.02
CA ILE A 9 -4.63 -16.23 -16.56
C ILE A 9 -3.32 -16.91 -16.12
N LYS A 10 -2.89 -17.95 -16.87
CA LYS A 10 -1.67 -18.72 -16.57
C LYS A 10 -0.37 -17.90 -16.66
N ASP A 11 -0.39 -16.74 -17.31
CA ASP A 11 0.79 -15.90 -17.40
C ASP A 11 1.06 -15.11 -16.10
N LEU A 12 0.12 -15.07 -15.15
CA LEU A 12 0.32 -14.50 -13.81
C LEU A 12 1.47 -15.21 -13.08
N PHE A 13 1.48 -16.54 -13.07
CA PHE A 13 2.46 -17.38 -12.37
C PHE A 13 3.90 -17.25 -12.90
N LYS A 14 4.04 -16.63 -14.08
CA LYS A 14 5.34 -16.40 -14.72
C LYS A 14 5.97 -15.07 -14.33
N LEU A 15 5.22 -14.19 -13.66
CA LEU A 15 5.75 -12.93 -13.18
C LEU A 15 6.83 -13.15 -12.13
N ARG A 16 7.76 -12.20 -12.10
CA ARG A 16 8.88 -12.11 -11.17
C ARG A 16 8.89 -10.69 -10.62
N LEU A 17 8.40 -10.51 -9.41
CA LEU A 17 8.07 -9.18 -8.90
C LEU A 17 9.12 -8.74 -7.88
N VAL A 18 9.52 -7.47 -7.92
CA VAL A 18 10.46 -6.90 -6.97
C VAL A 18 9.78 -5.87 -6.06
N SER A 19 10.20 -5.81 -4.80
CA SER A 19 9.70 -4.83 -3.83
C SER A 19 10.70 -4.55 -2.70
N ASP A 20 10.40 -3.51 -1.89
CA ASP A 20 11.18 -3.06 -0.73
C ASP A 20 12.70 -2.92 -0.99
N PRO A 21 13.12 -2.14 -2.02
CA PRO A 21 14.54 -1.92 -2.29
C PRO A 21 15.18 -1.06 -1.18
N ARG A 22 16.33 -1.48 -0.67
CA ARG A 22 17.06 -0.80 0.42
C ARG A 22 18.56 -0.72 0.10
N PHE A 23 19.07 0.50 0.04
CA PHE A 23 20.51 0.72 -0.02
C PHE A 23 21.21 0.27 1.26
N SER A 24 22.41 -0.30 1.10
CA SER A 24 23.38 -0.38 2.20
C SER A 24 23.80 1.02 2.64
N PRO A 25 24.26 1.21 3.89
CA PRO A 25 24.66 2.52 4.40
C PRO A 25 25.74 3.20 3.55
N ASP A 26 26.67 2.43 2.98
CA ASP A 26 27.71 2.91 2.07
C ASP A 26 27.21 3.20 0.63
N GLY A 27 25.97 2.84 0.31
CA GLY A 27 25.35 3.00 -1.01
C GLY A 27 25.87 2.06 -2.10
N GLY A 28 26.75 1.10 -1.77
CA GLY A 28 27.36 0.19 -2.75
C GLY A 28 26.46 -0.99 -3.15
N ARG A 29 25.51 -1.37 -2.29
CA ARG A 29 24.65 -2.53 -2.48
C ARG A 29 23.18 -2.19 -2.27
N ILE A 30 22.31 -2.96 -2.91
CA ILE A 30 20.86 -2.86 -2.78
C ILE A 30 20.32 -4.23 -2.42
N ALA A 31 19.69 -4.33 -1.25
CA ALA A 31 18.89 -5.49 -0.88
C ALA A 31 17.43 -5.25 -1.30
N PHE A 32 16.76 -6.26 -1.84
CA PHE A 32 15.35 -6.17 -2.23
C PHE A 32 14.66 -7.53 -2.13
N VAL A 33 13.33 -7.54 -2.07
CA VAL A 33 12.54 -8.77 -2.09
C VAL A 33 12.22 -9.13 -3.53
N HIS A 34 12.52 -10.37 -3.92
CA HIS A 34 12.10 -10.97 -5.17
C HIS A 34 10.99 -11.99 -4.88
N THR A 35 9.87 -11.84 -5.57
CA THR A 35 8.66 -12.64 -5.37
C THR A 35 8.34 -13.45 -6.61
N THR A 36 8.14 -14.74 -6.42
CA THR A 36 7.66 -15.67 -7.44
C THR A 36 6.42 -16.42 -6.94
N PHE A 37 5.77 -17.16 -7.83
CA PHE A 37 4.54 -17.88 -7.55
C PHE A 37 4.78 -19.38 -7.74
N ASP A 38 4.50 -20.17 -6.71
CA ASP A 38 4.45 -21.64 -6.78
C ASP A 38 2.99 -22.05 -7.00
N TYR A 39 2.67 -22.47 -8.23
CA TYR A 39 1.30 -22.81 -8.63
C TYR A 39 0.80 -24.09 -7.96
N GLU A 40 1.66 -25.12 -7.84
CA GLU A 40 1.26 -26.42 -7.31
C GLU A 40 0.99 -26.35 -5.80
N LYS A 41 1.69 -25.46 -5.10
CA LYS A 41 1.49 -25.23 -3.66
C LYS A 41 0.51 -24.11 -3.33
N ASP A 42 0.09 -23.34 -4.33
CA ASP A 42 -0.71 -22.11 -4.14
C ASP A 42 -0.03 -21.12 -3.17
N GLU A 43 1.26 -20.86 -3.38
CA GLU A 43 2.06 -20.02 -2.49
C GLU A 43 2.86 -18.93 -3.21
N TYR A 44 3.03 -17.80 -2.54
CA TYR A 44 4.08 -16.85 -2.85
C TYR A 44 5.41 -17.32 -2.26
N VAL A 45 6.45 -17.29 -3.09
CA VAL A 45 7.84 -17.54 -2.67
C VAL A 45 8.59 -16.21 -2.68
N ASN A 46 9.06 -15.79 -1.51
CA ASN A 46 9.83 -14.57 -1.32
C ASN A 46 11.27 -14.91 -0.89
N ASP A 47 12.22 -14.39 -1.64
CA ASP A 47 13.65 -14.45 -1.35
C ASP A 47 14.24 -13.04 -1.37
N ILE A 48 15.27 -12.81 -0.57
CA ILE A 48 16.04 -11.57 -0.62
C ILE A 48 17.10 -11.71 -1.71
N TRP A 49 17.19 -10.68 -2.56
CA TRP A 49 18.21 -10.55 -3.59
C TRP A 49 19.09 -9.34 -3.29
N MET A 50 20.33 -9.41 -3.77
CA MET A 50 21.34 -8.36 -3.61
C MET A 50 21.80 -7.92 -4.99
N ALA A 51 21.74 -6.61 -5.25
CA ALA A 51 22.32 -5.98 -6.43
C ALA A 51 23.52 -5.10 -6.07
N ASP A 52 24.55 -5.12 -6.91
CA ASP A 52 25.61 -4.12 -6.90
C ASP A 52 25.09 -2.80 -7.51
N ALA A 53 25.19 -1.70 -6.76
CA ALA A 53 24.60 -0.42 -7.16
C ALA A 53 25.26 0.19 -8.41
N LYS A 54 26.51 -0.18 -8.72
CA LYS A 54 27.26 0.38 -9.85
C LYS A 54 26.98 -0.39 -11.16
N THR A 55 26.98 -1.71 -11.09
CA THR A 55 26.87 -2.60 -12.26
C THR A 55 25.44 -3.08 -12.48
N GLY A 56 24.63 -3.15 -11.42
CA GLY A 56 23.30 -3.77 -11.42
C GLY A 56 23.33 -5.30 -11.40
N ALA A 57 24.51 -5.92 -11.31
CA ALA A 57 24.63 -7.36 -11.18
C ALA A 57 23.86 -7.83 -9.93
N SER A 58 22.87 -8.69 -10.14
CA SER A 58 21.92 -9.12 -9.12
C SER A 58 22.07 -10.61 -8.84
N THR A 59 22.11 -10.98 -7.56
CA THR A 59 22.24 -12.38 -7.12
C THR A 59 21.21 -12.68 -6.04
N GLN A 60 20.72 -13.91 -6.03
CA GLN A 60 19.88 -14.41 -4.95
C GLN A 60 20.73 -14.51 -3.67
N PHE A 61 20.27 -13.86 -2.60
CA PHE A 61 21.02 -13.75 -1.35
C PHE A 61 20.49 -14.68 -0.25
N THR A 62 19.18 -14.95 -0.24
CA THR A 62 18.59 -16.00 0.59
C THR A 62 17.89 -17.05 -0.26
N SER A 63 17.80 -18.28 0.24
CA SER A 63 17.11 -19.38 -0.43
C SER A 63 16.55 -20.38 0.58
N GLY A 64 15.58 -21.20 0.14
CA GLY A 64 15.10 -22.37 0.87
C GLY A 64 14.10 -22.11 2.01
N ARG A 65 13.87 -20.86 2.42
CA ARG A 65 12.91 -20.50 3.47
C ARG A 65 11.55 -20.00 2.94
N GLY A 66 11.52 -19.49 1.72
CA GLY A 66 10.31 -19.24 0.94
C GLY A 66 9.44 -18.04 1.34
N LYS A 67 9.68 -17.39 2.49
CA LYS A 67 8.90 -16.21 2.94
C LYS A 67 9.80 -15.16 3.58
N ASP A 68 10.95 -14.88 2.97
CA ASP A 68 11.92 -13.87 3.45
C ASP A 68 11.50 -12.47 2.98
N LYS A 69 11.29 -11.53 3.92
CA LYS A 69 10.73 -10.19 3.64
C LYS A 69 11.36 -9.10 4.53
N GLY A 70 11.21 -7.85 4.11
CA GLY A 70 11.57 -6.69 4.93
C GLY A 70 13.07 -6.56 5.22
N PRO A 71 13.97 -6.59 4.21
CA PRO A 71 15.41 -6.48 4.44
C PRO A 71 15.76 -5.12 5.07
N ARG A 72 16.53 -5.11 6.16
CA ARG A 72 16.99 -3.91 6.88
C ARG A 72 18.49 -4.02 7.17
N TRP A 73 19.26 -3.11 6.59
CA TRP A 73 20.70 -3.04 6.84
C TRP A 73 20.99 -2.62 8.28
N SER A 74 21.98 -3.26 8.89
CA SER A 74 22.58 -2.74 10.13
C SER A 74 23.22 -1.36 9.86
N PRO A 75 23.30 -0.47 10.87
CA PRO A 75 23.90 0.86 10.69
C PRO A 75 25.34 0.83 10.15
N ASP A 76 26.10 -0.23 10.48
CA ASP A 76 27.47 -0.46 10.00
C ASP A 76 27.54 -1.12 8.61
N GLY A 77 26.40 -1.49 8.00
CA GLY A 77 26.32 -2.14 6.69
C GLY A 77 26.85 -3.57 6.63
N LYS A 78 27.25 -4.15 7.76
CA LYS A 78 27.85 -5.50 7.79
C LYS A 78 26.83 -6.62 7.79
N ARG A 79 25.57 -6.34 8.14
CA ARG A 79 24.52 -7.35 8.35
C ARG A 79 23.20 -6.92 7.75
N LEU A 80 22.37 -7.91 7.46
CA LEU A 80 21.00 -7.72 6.99
C LEU A 80 20.03 -8.43 7.94
N LEU A 81 19.06 -7.68 8.45
CA LEU A 81 17.93 -8.14 9.26
C LEU A 81 16.72 -8.33 8.36
N PHE A 82 15.91 -9.34 8.61
CA PHE A 82 14.68 -9.58 7.87
C PHE A 82 13.72 -10.47 8.68
N THR A 83 12.46 -10.54 8.24
CA THR A 83 11.52 -11.54 8.73
C THR A 83 11.50 -12.75 7.80
N SER A 84 11.37 -13.94 8.38
CA SER A 84 11.20 -15.17 7.61
C SER A 84 10.20 -16.10 8.27
N THR A 85 9.40 -16.78 7.45
CA THR A 85 8.51 -17.85 7.87
C THR A 85 8.89 -19.13 7.14
N PRO A 86 9.79 -19.95 7.71
CA PRO A 86 10.15 -21.23 7.10
C PRO A 86 8.92 -22.13 6.91
N PRO A 87 8.92 -23.02 5.89
CA PRO A 87 7.84 -23.97 5.69
C PRO A 87 7.70 -24.87 6.92
N ALA A 88 6.45 -25.20 7.28
CA ALA A 88 6.18 -26.25 8.26
C ALA A 88 6.46 -27.62 7.61
N LYS A 89 6.98 -28.56 8.39
CA LYS A 89 7.05 -29.97 7.94
C LYS A 89 5.64 -30.56 7.91
N GLU A 90 5.46 -31.63 7.14
CA GLU A 90 4.20 -32.37 7.12
C GLU A 90 3.82 -32.81 8.54
N GLY A 91 2.57 -32.53 8.94
CA GLY A 91 2.07 -32.79 10.29
C GLY A 91 2.40 -31.71 11.33
N GLU A 92 3.21 -30.70 11.02
CA GLU A 92 3.48 -29.57 11.94
C GLU A 92 2.48 -28.42 11.76
N GLU A 93 2.24 -27.68 12.85
CA GLU A 93 1.51 -26.42 12.78
C GLU A 93 2.22 -25.40 11.88
N LYS A 94 1.43 -24.55 11.22
CA LYS A 94 1.93 -23.43 10.41
C LYS A 94 2.86 -22.54 11.25
N LYS A 95 4.11 -22.42 10.82
CA LYS A 95 5.09 -21.54 11.46
C LYS A 95 4.65 -20.07 11.39
N LYS A 96 5.13 -19.29 12.37
CA LYS A 96 4.94 -17.83 12.43
C LYS A 96 6.22 -17.12 12.00
N PRO A 97 6.14 -15.89 11.44
CA PRO A 97 7.32 -15.12 11.06
C PRO A 97 8.23 -14.86 12.25
N GLN A 98 9.54 -14.93 12.04
CA GLN A 98 10.56 -14.67 13.06
C GLN A 98 11.65 -13.75 12.50
N LEU A 99 12.43 -13.15 13.39
CA LEU A 99 13.56 -12.32 13.03
C LEU A 99 14.78 -13.18 12.67
N TYR A 100 15.45 -12.83 11.58
CA TYR A 100 16.69 -13.42 11.14
C TYR A 100 17.71 -12.35 10.82
N VAL A 101 18.98 -12.67 11.06
CA VAL A 101 20.12 -11.84 10.64
C VAL A 101 21.10 -12.69 9.85
N ILE A 102 21.64 -12.12 8.78
CA ILE A 102 22.67 -12.72 7.93
C ILE A 102 23.82 -11.73 7.74
N GLU A 103 25.05 -12.23 7.69
CA GLU A 103 26.22 -11.41 7.37
C GLU A 103 26.17 -10.99 5.90
N ALA A 104 26.44 -9.72 5.63
CA ALA A 104 26.33 -9.15 4.30
C ALA A 104 27.41 -9.67 3.33
N SER A 105 28.46 -10.30 3.85
CA SER A 105 29.48 -11.03 3.07
C SER A 105 29.02 -12.42 2.65
N GLY A 106 27.85 -12.88 3.09
CA GLY A 106 27.32 -14.22 2.83
C GLY A 106 27.44 -15.17 4.03
N GLY A 107 26.92 -16.38 3.87
CA GLY A 107 26.77 -17.40 4.93
C GLY A 107 25.30 -17.71 5.20
N GLU A 108 25.03 -18.46 6.26
CA GLU A 108 23.65 -18.80 6.65
C GLU A 108 23.04 -17.76 7.58
N ALA A 109 21.73 -17.52 7.43
CA ALA A 109 21.01 -16.63 8.32
C ALA A 109 20.76 -17.29 9.68
N ARG A 110 21.00 -16.53 10.75
CA ARG A 110 20.74 -16.95 12.13
C ARG A 110 19.41 -16.40 12.61
N ARG A 111 18.57 -17.29 13.14
CA ARG A 111 17.30 -16.92 13.82
C ARG A 111 17.60 -16.16 15.11
N LEU A 112 16.92 -15.03 15.32
CA LEU A 112 17.06 -14.20 16.52
C LEU A 112 15.94 -14.40 17.55
N THR A 113 14.74 -14.75 17.09
CA THR A 113 13.54 -14.80 17.94
C THR A 113 12.83 -16.14 17.83
N ASP A 114 12.20 -16.53 18.94
CA ASP A 114 11.22 -17.61 18.99
C ASP A 114 9.96 -17.13 19.72
N VAL A 115 9.15 -16.34 19.01
CA VAL A 115 7.95 -15.71 19.56
C VAL A 115 6.71 -16.44 19.04
N LYS A 116 5.87 -16.94 19.97
CA LYS A 116 4.69 -17.79 19.71
C LYS A 116 3.76 -17.24 18.63
N LEU A 117 3.46 -15.94 18.65
CA LEU A 117 2.53 -15.29 17.71
C LEU A 117 3.22 -14.66 16.49
N GLY A 118 4.53 -14.80 16.39
CA GLY A 118 5.35 -14.22 15.33
C GLY A 118 5.72 -12.76 15.56
N VAL A 119 6.45 -12.20 14.60
CA VAL A 119 7.02 -10.84 14.66
C VAL A 119 6.85 -10.12 13.32
N GLU A 120 6.83 -8.79 13.37
CA GLU A 120 6.73 -7.93 12.20
C GLU A 120 7.51 -6.60 12.39
N ALA A 121 7.65 -5.85 11.31
CA ALA A 121 8.23 -4.50 11.26
C ALA A 121 9.57 -4.32 12.03
N PRO A 122 10.59 -5.16 11.78
CA PRO A 122 11.84 -5.06 12.52
C PRO A 122 12.68 -3.83 12.13
N LYS A 123 13.33 -3.20 13.12
CA LYS A 123 14.19 -2.02 12.94
C LYS A 123 15.43 -2.11 13.82
N TRP A 124 16.61 -1.82 13.25
CA TRP A 124 17.85 -1.68 14.03
C TRP A 124 17.81 -0.42 14.89
N SER A 125 18.32 -0.50 16.13
CA SER A 125 18.66 0.69 16.89
C SER A 125 19.76 1.48 16.18
N PRO A 126 19.86 2.81 16.38
CA PRO A 126 20.89 3.63 15.75
C PRO A 126 22.32 3.15 16.04
N ASP A 127 22.57 2.56 17.21
CA ASP A 127 23.85 1.99 17.61
C ASP A 127 24.09 0.54 17.14
N GLY A 128 23.10 -0.07 16.47
CA GLY A 128 23.16 -1.43 15.94
C GLY A 128 23.16 -2.54 17.01
N LYS A 129 22.90 -2.23 18.28
CA LYS A 129 22.93 -3.22 19.37
C LYS A 129 21.60 -3.93 19.62
N GLN A 130 20.49 -3.24 19.36
CA GLN A 130 19.14 -3.71 19.64
C GLN A 130 18.32 -3.77 18.36
N ILE A 131 17.33 -4.65 18.35
CA ILE A 131 16.29 -4.73 17.33
C ILE A 131 14.96 -4.39 17.99
N LEU A 132 14.27 -3.40 17.44
CA LEU A 132 12.87 -3.08 17.69
C LEU A 132 12.01 -3.93 16.76
N PHE A 133 10.88 -4.45 17.25
CA PHE A 133 9.89 -5.14 16.41
C PHE A 133 8.50 -5.09 17.06
N ILE A 134 7.48 -5.42 16.27
CA ILE A 134 6.10 -5.54 16.75
C ILE A 134 5.74 -7.01 16.83
N SER A 135 5.02 -7.40 17.88
CA SER A 135 4.49 -8.75 18.04
C SER A 135 3.07 -8.69 18.61
N PRO A 136 2.16 -9.55 18.14
CA PRO A 136 0.90 -9.79 18.83
C PRO A 136 1.16 -10.38 20.23
N THR A 137 0.33 -10.03 21.19
CA THR A 137 0.27 -10.60 22.53
C THR A 137 -1.18 -10.90 22.89
N GLN A 138 -1.39 -11.89 23.74
CA GLN A 138 -2.69 -12.22 24.27
C GLN A 138 -2.62 -12.12 25.79
N PRO A 139 -3.32 -11.17 26.43
CA PRO A 139 -3.22 -10.95 27.87
C PRO A 139 -3.85 -12.11 28.68
N VAL A 140 -4.84 -12.80 28.10
CA VAL A 140 -5.50 -13.96 28.70
C VAL A 140 -5.78 -15.01 27.62
N GLU A 141 -5.32 -16.26 27.84
CA GLU A 141 -5.68 -17.35 26.93
C GLU A 141 -7.19 -17.63 27.01
N PRO A 142 -7.89 -17.83 25.87
CA PRO A 142 -9.32 -18.10 25.87
C PRO A 142 -9.60 -19.38 26.65
N LYS A 143 -10.59 -19.34 27.55
CA LYS A 143 -11.11 -20.54 28.21
C LYS A 143 -12.33 -21.05 27.44
N GLY A 144 -12.32 -22.32 27.05
CA GLY A 144 -13.43 -22.97 26.34
C GLY A 144 -13.36 -22.83 24.81
N ASP A 145 -14.41 -23.32 24.15
CA ASP A 145 -14.56 -23.40 22.69
C ASP A 145 -15.37 -22.24 22.08
N VAL A 146 -15.83 -21.31 22.92
CA VAL A 146 -16.62 -20.14 22.51
C VAL A 146 -15.77 -18.88 22.35
N LYS A 147 -16.18 -18.00 21.43
CA LYS A 147 -15.57 -16.67 21.25
C LYS A 147 -16.29 -15.66 22.15
N HIS A 148 -15.61 -15.13 23.15
CA HIS A 148 -16.13 -14.03 23.96
C HIS A 148 -15.83 -12.69 23.27
N ILE A 149 -16.88 -11.99 22.81
CA ILE A 149 -16.78 -10.71 22.11
C ILE A 149 -17.36 -9.62 23.02
N THR A 150 -16.52 -8.70 23.47
CA THR A 150 -16.87 -7.58 24.36
C THR A 150 -16.54 -6.21 23.76
N ARG A 151 -16.00 -6.18 22.54
CA ARG A 151 -15.48 -5.01 21.82
C ARG A 151 -16.14 -4.94 20.44
N LEU A 152 -16.37 -3.73 19.91
CA LEU A 152 -16.85 -3.52 18.54
C LEU A 152 -15.78 -3.94 17.52
N GLY A 153 -14.51 -3.62 17.80
CA GLY A 153 -13.36 -4.07 17.03
C GLY A 153 -12.99 -5.52 17.31
N TYR A 154 -13.83 -6.49 16.94
CA TYR A 154 -13.61 -7.90 17.28
C TYR A 154 -13.00 -8.75 16.16
N LYS A 155 -12.96 -8.25 14.93
CA LYS A 155 -12.42 -8.93 13.76
C LYS A 155 -11.84 -7.93 12.76
N PHE A 156 -11.04 -8.42 11.84
CA PHE A 156 -10.59 -7.65 10.68
C PHE A 156 -10.32 -8.54 9.48
N ASN A 157 -10.57 -8.01 8.29
CA ASN A 157 -10.28 -8.65 7.02
C ASN A 157 -8.81 -9.08 6.94
N GLY A 158 -8.56 -10.30 6.44
CA GLY A 158 -7.23 -10.89 6.39
C GLY A 158 -6.64 -11.33 7.73
N ARG A 159 -7.26 -10.98 8.87
CA ARG A 159 -6.83 -11.39 10.22
C ARG A 159 -7.80 -12.37 10.90
N GLY A 160 -9.10 -12.23 10.64
CA GLY A 160 -10.15 -12.96 11.36
C GLY A 160 -10.45 -12.33 12.72
N PHE A 161 -10.90 -13.14 13.68
CA PHE A 161 -11.25 -12.69 15.03
C PHE A 161 -10.01 -12.35 15.85
N PHE A 162 -10.05 -11.25 16.59
CA PHE A 162 -8.92 -10.83 17.42
C PHE A 162 -8.78 -11.63 18.71
N GLN A 163 -9.89 -12.00 19.36
CA GLN A 163 -9.89 -12.79 20.61
C GLN A 163 -8.95 -12.22 21.68
N GLY A 164 -8.97 -10.90 21.87
CA GLY A 164 -8.10 -10.20 22.81
C GLY A 164 -6.61 -10.17 22.42
N VAL A 165 -6.26 -10.50 21.18
CA VAL A 165 -4.88 -10.37 20.70
C VAL A 165 -4.60 -8.92 20.27
N TYR A 166 -3.58 -8.31 20.85
CA TYR A 166 -3.16 -6.93 20.59
C TYR A 166 -1.69 -6.87 20.17
N LYS A 167 -1.36 -5.96 19.25
CA LYS A 167 0.02 -5.74 18.79
C LYS A 167 0.74 -4.83 19.77
N HIS A 168 1.93 -5.24 20.22
CA HIS A 168 2.78 -4.45 21.10
C HIS A 168 4.22 -4.36 20.62
N VAL A 169 4.93 -3.42 21.21
CA VAL A 169 6.32 -3.11 20.89
C VAL A 169 7.25 -3.98 21.73
N PHE A 170 8.27 -4.53 21.09
CA PHE A 170 9.29 -5.36 21.71
C PHE A 170 10.69 -4.93 21.28
N THR A 171 11.67 -5.24 22.12
CA THR A 171 13.09 -5.12 21.78
C THR A 171 13.83 -6.42 22.08
N VAL A 172 14.88 -6.71 21.31
CA VAL A 172 15.79 -7.83 21.57
C VAL A 172 17.22 -7.46 21.16
N PRO A 173 18.27 -7.91 21.87
CA PRO A 173 19.63 -7.74 21.38
C PRO A 173 19.83 -8.43 20.04
N PHE A 174 20.59 -7.83 19.11
CA PHE A 174 20.86 -8.49 17.82
C PHE A 174 21.63 -9.81 17.99
N LYS A 175 22.39 -9.95 19.10
CA LYS A 175 23.07 -11.20 19.45
C LYS A 175 22.10 -12.33 19.81
N GLY A 176 20.82 -12.02 20.01
CA GLY A 176 19.80 -12.94 20.51
C GLY A 176 19.56 -12.76 22.00
N GLY A 177 18.60 -13.51 22.53
CA GLY A 177 18.17 -13.45 23.92
C GLY A 177 16.65 -13.38 24.04
N LYS A 178 16.14 -13.29 25.28
CA LYS A 178 14.71 -13.15 25.53
C LYS A 178 14.24 -11.76 25.10
N PRO A 179 13.23 -11.63 24.23
CA PRO A 179 12.66 -10.34 23.90
C PRO A 179 12.06 -9.64 25.12
N LYS A 180 12.24 -8.32 25.19
CA LYS A 180 11.66 -7.44 26.20
C LYS A 180 10.46 -6.72 25.61
N GLN A 181 9.29 -6.94 26.20
CA GLN A 181 8.08 -6.16 25.89
C GLN A 181 8.23 -4.73 26.42
N VAL A 182 7.90 -3.75 25.58
CA VAL A 182 7.99 -2.31 25.88
C VAL A 182 6.61 -1.74 26.22
N THR A 183 5.58 -2.14 25.48
CA THR A 183 4.19 -1.70 25.71
C THR A 183 3.28 -2.87 26.05
N LYS A 184 2.22 -2.63 26.81
CA LYS A 184 1.27 -3.64 27.29
C LYS A 184 -0.10 -2.99 27.49
N GLY A 185 -1.18 -3.75 27.29
CA GLY A 185 -2.55 -3.31 27.54
C GLY A 185 -3.53 -3.93 26.55
N GLU A 186 -4.78 -3.49 26.60
CA GLU A 186 -5.85 -3.94 25.69
C GLU A 186 -6.08 -2.94 24.55
N TYR A 187 -5.01 -2.60 23.83
CA TYR A 187 -5.05 -1.60 22.76
C TYR A 187 -4.13 -1.94 21.60
N LYS A 188 -4.43 -1.44 20.41
CA LYS A 188 -3.61 -1.68 19.21
C LYS A 188 -2.48 -0.64 19.10
N ILE A 189 -1.31 -1.09 18.66
CA ILE A 189 -0.24 -0.23 18.16
C ILE A 189 -0.11 -0.49 16.67
N ASP A 190 -0.08 0.58 15.89
CA ASP A 190 -0.02 0.53 14.43
C ASP A 190 1.41 0.61 13.90
N GLY A 191 2.33 1.22 14.66
CA GLY A 191 3.76 1.17 14.35
C GLY A 191 4.66 1.73 15.44
N ALA A 192 5.98 1.58 15.23
CA ALA A 192 7.01 2.08 16.13
C ALA A 192 8.30 2.45 15.39
N GLU A 193 9.09 3.36 15.96
CA GLU A 193 10.38 3.85 15.44
C GLU A 193 11.34 4.18 16.58
N TRP A 194 12.65 4.03 16.37
CA TRP A 194 13.66 4.49 17.32
C TRP A 194 13.82 6.01 17.30
N MET A 195 13.98 6.62 18.47
CA MET A 195 14.40 8.01 18.62
C MET A 195 15.55 8.09 19.62
N GLY A 196 16.78 7.99 19.12
CA GLY A 196 17.96 7.81 19.97
C GLY A 196 17.87 6.47 20.73
N SER A 197 17.84 6.53 22.06
CA SER A 197 17.62 5.37 22.94
C SER A 197 16.15 5.10 23.27
N ASP A 198 15.28 6.06 22.97
CA ASP A 198 13.84 5.97 23.22
C ASP A 198 13.12 5.36 22.01
N ILE A 199 11.85 5.02 22.20
CA ILE A 199 11.00 4.48 21.16
C ILE A 199 9.79 5.40 21.01
N LEU A 200 9.50 5.79 19.77
CA LEU A 200 8.21 6.33 19.37
C LEU A 200 7.29 5.18 18.97
N PHE A 201 6.03 5.26 19.34
CA PHE A 201 4.98 4.41 18.78
C PHE A 201 3.71 5.21 18.56
N TYR A 202 2.82 4.71 17.73
CA TYR A 202 1.54 5.35 17.46
C TYR A 202 0.41 4.33 17.36
N GLY A 203 -0.78 4.79 17.72
CA GLY A 203 -2.02 4.03 17.79
C GLY A 203 -2.96 4.69 18.80
N ASN A 204 -4.03 3.99 19.15
CA ASN A 204 -4.99 4.43 20.16
C ASN A 204 -4.84 3.61 21.43
N VAL A 205 -4.41 4.22 22.54
CA VAL A 205 -4.26 3.52 23.85
C VAL A 205 -5.42 3.75 24.80
N GLU A 206 -6.46 4.48 24.37
CA GLU A 206 -7.62 4.80 25.20
C GLU A 206 -8.47 3.56 25.51
N PRO A 207 -9.20 3.53 26.64
CA PRO A 207 -10.01 2.38 27.03
C PRO A 207 -11.08 1.98 26.01
N ASP A 208 -11.55 2.90 25.18
CA ASP A 208 -12.60 2.74 24.16
C ASP A 208 -12.06 2.92 22.72
N ALA A 209 -10.78 2.62 22.52
CA ALA A 209 -10.05 2.71 21.25
C ALA A 209 -10.69 2.00 20.04
N ASP A 210 -11.66 1.11 20.27
CA ASP A 210 -12.41 0.42 19.21
C ASP A 210 -13.71 1.12 18.78
N ILE A 211 -14.14 2.17 19.50
CA ILE A 211 -15.33 2.97 19.14
C ILE A 211 -14.98 3.99 18.06
N GLU A 212 -13.94 4.78 18.28
CA GLU A 212 -13.45 5.77 17.32
C GLU A 212 -12.02 5.47 16.88
N ASP A 213 -11.80 5.55 15.57
CA ASP A 213 -10.49 5.29 14.97
C ASP A 213 -9.68 6.59 14.98
N TYR A 214 -9.03 6.90 16.10
CA TYR A 214 -8.06 8.00 16.25
C TYR A 214 -6.72 7.43 16.67
N ASP A 215 -5.63 8.10 16.32
CA ASP A 215 -4.29 7.75 16.75
C ASP A 215 -3.62 8.91 17.48
N HIS A 216 -2.65 8.54 18.31
CA HIS A 216 -1.74 9.47 18.93
C HIS A 216 -0.31 8.96 18.82
N ILE A 217 0.66 9.88 18.85
CA ILE A 217 2.08 9.54 18.92
C ILE A 217 2.50 9.56 20.38
N TYR A 218 3.19 8.50 20.81
CA TYR A 218 3.72 8.33 22.15
C TYR A 218 5.24 8.17 22.10
N ARG A 219 5.90 8.58 23.18
CA ARG A 219 7.31 8.26 23.46
C ARG A 219 7.42 7.40 24.69
N VAL A 220 8.28 6.39 24.65
CA VAL A 220 8.59 5.53 25.79
C VAL A 220 10.10 5.31 25.89
N GLY A 221 10.66 5.59 27.07
CA GLY A 221 12.05 5.30 27.40
C GLY A 221 12.22 3.87 27.93
N ALA A 222 13.46 3.40 28.07
CA ALA A 222 13.75 2.00 28.44
C ALA A 222 13.14 1.51 29.78
N LYS A 223 12.75 2.42 30.69
CA LYS A 223 12.16 2.14 32.01
C LYS A 223 10.96 3.03 32.34
N GLY A 224 10.49 3.84 31.40
CA GLY A 224 9.42 4.82 31.62
C GLY A 224 8.05 4.31 31.17
N GLU A 225 7.00 4.97 31.62
CA GLU A 225 5.66 4.82 31.03
C GLU A 225 5.57 5.62 29.72
N PRO A 226 4.71 5.20 28.77
CA PRO A 226 4.44 5.98 27.57
C PRO A 226 3.94 7.39 27.88
N VAL A 227 4.46 8.38 27.16
CA VAL A 227 4.03 9.78 27.22
C VAL A 227 3.45 10.16 25.86
N GLN A 228 2.18 10.59 25.85
CA GLN A 228 1.55 11.12 24.64
C GLN A 228 2.19 12.46 24.24
N LEU A 229 2.50 12.59 22.95
CA LEU A 229 3.12 13.79 22.38
C LEU A 229 2.12 14.66 21.62
N THR A 230 1.16 14.02 20.93
CA THR A 230 0.16 14.70 20.10
C THR A 230 -0.99 15.27 20.93
N GLN A 231 -1.52 16.42 20.49
CA GLN A 231 -2.75 17.02 21.02
C GLN A 231 -3.87 16.90 19.99
N GLY A 232 -5.09 16.64 20.45
CA GLY A 232 -6.26 16.45 19.58
C GLY A 232 -6.30 15.10 18.88
N ASN A 233 -7.31 14.92 18.03
CA ASN A 233 -7.57 13.66 17.34
C ASN A 233 -6.85 13.65 15.99
N TRP A 234 -6.02 12.64 15.77
CA TRP A 234 -5.26 12.47 14.53
C TRP A 234 -5.60 11.16 13.87
N SER A 235 -5.53 11.13 12.54
CA SER A 235 -5.37 9.90 11.77
C SER A 235 -3.91 9.79 11.39
N ILE A 236 -3.21 8.80 11.92
CA ILE A 236 -1.81 8.51 11.60
C ILE A 236 -1.79 7.17 10.89
N HIS A 237 -2.56 7.11 9.81
CA HIS A 237 -2.74 5.93 8.99
C HIS A 237 -2.35 6.21 7.54
N GLY A 238 -1.83 5.18 6.88
CA GLY A 238 -1.46 5.27 5.48
C GLY A 238 -2.67 5.34 4.58
N ALA A 239 -2.64 6.31 3.67
CA ALA A 239 -3.66 6.46 2.67
C ALA A 239 -3.63 5.22 1.74
N GLY A 240 -4.66 4.36 1.81
CA GLY A 240 -4.77 3.16 0.98
C GLY A 240 -4.10 1.88 1.52
N GLY A 241 -3.89 1.77 2.84
CA GLY A 241 -3.48 0.51 3.48
C GLY A 241 -1.97 0.22 3.49
N GLY A 242 -1.13 1.20 3.13
CA GLY A 242 0.32 1.14 3.39
C GLY A 242 0.64 1.45 4.86
N MET A 243 1.79 0.98 5.35
CA MET A 243 2.27 1.42 6.67
C MET A 243 2.81 2.85 6.52
N VAL A 244 2.13 3.82 7.13
CA VAL A 244 2.66 5.17 7.38
C VAL A 244 3.15 5.21 8.81
N GLY A 245 4.39 5.69 9.00
CA GLY A 245 4.99 5.85 10.32
C GLY A 245 5.35 7.28 10.67
N VAL A 246 6.06 7.39 11.79
CA VAL A 246 6.73 8.59 12.27
C VAL A 246 8.22 8.52 11.94
N CYS A 247 8.85 9.67 11.71
CA CYS A 247 10.27 9.79 11.42
C CYS A 247 10.88 10.91 12.25
N PRO A 248 11.70 10.58 13.28
CA PRO A 248 12.44 11.59 14.02
C PRO A 248 13.40 12.38 13.12
N SER A 249 13.62 13.64 13.45
CA SER A 249 14.68 14.44 12.83
C SER A 249 16.06 13.83 13.15
N PRO A 250 17.08 14.04 12.29
CA PRO A 250 18.43 13.55 12.53
C PRO A 250 19.05 13.99 13.87
N ASP A 251 18.64 15.14 14.40
CA ASP A 251 19.07 15.66 15.70
C ASP A 251 18.16 15.25 16.87
N GLY A 252 17.07 14.52 16.60
CA GLY A 252 16.12 14.01 17.59
C GLY A 252 15.24 15.06 18.27
N LYS A 253 15.18 16.29 17.74
CA LYS A 253 14.40 17.39 18.35
C LYS A 253 12.98 17.51 17.81
N GLU A 254 12.72 16.97 16.63
CA GLU A 254 11.44 17.04 15.95
C GLU A 254 11.02 15.67 15.42
N ILE A 255 9.73 15.53 15.12
CA ILE A 255 9.14 14.31 14.56
C ILE A 255 8.33 14.71 13.33
N ALA A 256 8.66 14.12 12.18
CA ALA A 256 7.82 14.18 10.99
C ALA A 256 6.84 13.00 10.98
N PHE A 257 5.62 13.24 10.52
CA PHE A 257 4.62 12.19 10.31
C PHE A 257 3.66 12.58 9.18
N ALA A 258 3.01 11.58 8.58
CA ALA A 258 1.92 11.81 7.64
C ALA A 258 0.59 11.50 8.34
N GLY A 259 -0.39 12.38 8.20
CA GLY A 259 -1.68 12.23 8.88
C GLY A 259 -2.63 13.39 8.65
N HIS A 260 -3.81 13.35 9.28
CA HIS A 260 -4.80 14.42 9.19
C HIS A 260 -5.58 14.64 10.50
N ASP A 261 -6.24 15.78 10.58
CA ASP A 261 -6.94 16.31 11.77
C ASP A 261 -8.45 15.97 11.81
N TYR A 262 -8.92 15.12 10.89
CA TYR A 262 -10.34 14.71 10.80
C TYR A 262 -11.33 15.84 10.50
N ARG A 263 -10.87 17.00 9.98
CA ARG A 263 -11.77 18.15 9.67
C ARG A 263 -12.93 17.80 8.72
N ARG A 264 -12.77 16.77 7.88
CA ARG A 264 -13.81 16.20 7.01
C ARG A 264 -13.94 14.69 7.25
N SER A 265 -13.84 14.27 8.51
CA SER A 265 -13.89 12.86 8.90
C SER A 265 -12.82 12.02 8.18
N GLY A 266 -13.10 10.75 7.88
CA GLY A 266 -12.21 9.86 7.14
C GLY A 266 -11.98 10.23 5.67
N ALA A 267 -12.62 11.28 5.17
CA ALA A 267 -12.40 11.80 3.83
C ALA A 267 -11.35 12.93 3.78
N THR A 268 -10.86 13.36 4.95
CA THR A 268 -9.77 14.33 5.04
C THR A 268 -8.51 13.74 4.41
N LYS A 269 -7.82 14.52 3.58
CA LYS A 269 -6.54 14.09 3.05
C LYS A 269 -5.45 14.17 4.11
N ALA A 270 -4.53 13.20 4.07
CA ALA A 270 -3.30 13.27 4.83
C ALA A 270 -2.36 14.36 4.30
N ASP A 271 -1.67 15.01 5.23
CA ASP A 271 -0.64 16.02 5.02
C ASP A 271 0.67 15.57 5.70
N ILE A 272 1.79 16.19 5.34
CA ILE A 272 3.06 16.03 6.06
C ILE A 272 3.12 17.06 7.18
N TRP A 273 3.37 16.59 8.39
CA TRP A 273 3.45 17.41 9.60
C TRP A 273 4.81 17.27 10.26
N ILE A 274 5.24 18.32 10.95
CA ILE A 274 6.35 18.29 11.90
C ILE A 274 5.84 18.74 13.27
N MET A 275 6.26 18.06 14.34
CA MET A 275 6.02 18.49 15.71
C MET A 275 7.30 18.40 16.56
N PRO A 276 7.40 19.15 17.68
CA PRO A 276 8.49 18.99 18.63
C PRO A 276 8.51 17.58 19.24
N ALA A 277 9.69 17.00 19.43
CA ALA A 277 9.85 15.68 20.05
C ALA A 277 9.50 15.63 21.55
N VAL A 278 9.32 16.80 22.16
CA VAL A 278 8.79 16.96 23.53
C VAL A 278 7.26 17.00 23.58
N GLY A 279 6.58 16.94 22.43
CA GLY A 279 5.14 17.12 22.29
C GLY A 279 4.75 18.57 22.02
N GLY A 280 3.49 18.78 21.61
CA GLY A 280 2.92 20.09 21.31
C GLY A 280 2.32 20.19 19.91
N ALA A 281 2.08 21.42 19.47
CA ALA A 281 1.41 21.70 18.21
C ALA A 281 2.23 21.22 16.99
N ALA A 282 1.55 20.55 16.06
CA ALA A 282 2.12 20.14 14.79
C ALA A 282 1.96 21.23 13.73
N ARG A 283 2.99 21.42 12.90
CA ARG A 283 3.01 22.35 11.77
C ARG A 283 2.91 21.57 10.46
N LYS A 284 1.92 21.93 9.64
CA LYS A 284 1.75 21.39 8.29
C LYS A 284 2.86 21.88 7.36
N LEU A 285 3.38 21.00 6.51
CA LEU A 285 4.38 21.31 5.48
C LEU A 285 3.81 21.35 4.07
N THR A 286 2.71 20.66 3.82
CA THR A 286 2.10 20.47 2.50
C THR A 286 0.85 21.32 2.30
N GLU A 287 0.83 22.54 2.86
CA GLU A 287 -0.29 23.48 2.69
C GLU A 287 -0.55 23.77 1.20
N GLY A 288 -1.79 23.61 0.76
CA GLY A 288 -2.19 23.78 -0.64
C GLY A 288 -1.69 22.68 -1.60
N TYR A 289 -1.11 21.59 -1.10
CA TYR A 289 -0.65 20.48 -1.95
C TYR A 289 -1.82 19.54 -2.30
N GLU A 290 -2.24 19.57 -3.56
CA GLU A 290 -3.40 18.83 -4.06
C GLU A 290 -3.22 17.31 -4.21
N PRO A 291 -2.04 16.74 -4.47
CA PRO A 291 -1.84 15.29 -4.51
C PRO A 291 -2.11 14.61 -3.16
N ASP A 292 -2.59 13.36 -3.23
CA ASP A 292 -2.74 12.49 -2.07
C ASP A 292 -1.40 11.90 -1.64
N LEU A 293 -1.11 11.85 -0.35
CA LEU A 293 0.08 11.14 0.14
C LEU A 293 -0.02 9.61 -0.05
N GLY A 294 1.13 8.96 -0.10
CA GLY A 294 1.26 7.50 -0.22
C GLY A 294 1.29 7.03 -1.68
N VAL A 295 0.99 5.75 -1.89
CA VAL A 295 0.78 5.10 -3.19
C VAL A 295 -0.57 4.40 -3.13
N LYS A 296 -1.59 4.97 -3.80
CA LYS A 296 -2.99 4.49 -3.80
C LYS A 296 -3.41 3.81 -5.10
N MET A 297 -2.53 3.84 -6.08
CA MET A 297 -2.71 3.29 -7.42
C MET A 297 -3.12 1.81 -7.39
N SER A 298 -4.24 1.45 -8.00
CA SER A 298 -4.71 0.05 -8.04
C SER A 298 -3.80 -0.84 -8.90
N SER A 299 -3.41 -1.99 -8.38
CA SER A 299 -2.68 -3.04 -9.10
C SER A 299 -2.95 -4.39 -8.44
N ASP A 300 -3.17 -5.42 -9.25
CA ASP A 300 -3.37 -6.82 -8.83
C ASP A 300 -2.06 -7.65 -8.85
N VAL A 301 -0.94 -7.02 -9.22
CA VAL A 301 0.40 -7.63 -9.26
C VAL A 301 1.40 -6.92 -8.36
N ARG A 302 0.94 -6.02 -7.48
CA ARG A 302 1.78 -5.42 -6.47
C ARG A 302 2.04 -6.41 -5.34
N VAL A 303 3.30 -6.58 -4.97
CA VAL A 303 3.72 -7.47 -3.86
C VAL A 303 4.51 -6.71 -2.81
N GLY A 304 4.31 -7.10 -1.55
CA GLY A 304 4.94 -6.44 -0.41
C GLY A 304 4.18 -5.20 0.05
N SER A 305 4.40 -4.84 1.32
CA SER A 305 3.88 -3.61 1.88
C SER A 305 4.76 -2.45 1.45
N LEU A 306 4.14 -1.38 0.96
CA LEU A 306 4.85 -0.15 0.63
C LEU A 306 5.12 0.63 1.92
N ASP A 307 6.38 1.07 2.08
CA ASP A 307 6.77 2.02 3.11
C ASP A 307 6.33 3.41 2.65
N GLN A 308 5.30 3.96 3.28
CA GLN A 308 4.73 5.26 2.96
C GLN A 308 5.10 6.32 4.01
N THR A 309 6.01 5.96 4.93
CA THR A 309 6.52 6.86 5.96
C THR A 309 7.22 8.07 5.33
N PRO A 310 6.99 9.30 5.81
CA PRO A 310 7.86 10.42 5.42
C PRO A 310 9.27 10.21 5.95
N HIS A 311 10.29 10.39 5.10
CA HIS A 311 11.69 10.22 5.53
C HIS A 311 12.39 11.57 5.64
N TRP A 312 12.71 11.97 6.87
CA TRP A 312 13.52 13.14 7.17
C TRP A 312 15.00 12.84 6.89
N ARG A 313 15.67 13.73 6.16
CA ARG A 313 17.10 13.64 5.84
C ARG A 313 17.89 14.84 6.38
N ASP A 314 19.18 14.64 6.56
CA ASP A 314 20.15 15.65 7.03
C ASP A 314 20.38 16.78 6.01
N ASP A 315 19.89 16.62 4.77
CA ASP A 315 19.90 17.64 3.72
C ASP A 315 18.82 18.73 3.89
N GLY A 316 18.00 18.64 4.93
CA GLY A 316 16.94 19.61 5.23
C GLY A 316 15.62 19.37 4.48
N TYR A 317 15.42 18.17 3.94
CA TYR A 317 14.18 17.77 3.29
C TYR A 317 13.49 16.57 3.97
N ILE A 318 12.18 16.50 3.77
CA ILE A 318 11.36 15.31 4.02
C ILE A 318 10.90 14.75 2.68
N TYR A 319 11.18 13.48 2.45
CA TYR A 319 10.87 12.73 1.24
C TYR A 319 9.63 11.86 1.44
N PHE A 320 8.73 11.83 0.46
CA PHE A 320 7.47 11.09 0.56
C PHE A 320 6.90 10.78 -0.84
N THR A 321 6.09 9.74 -0.93
CA THR A 321 5.31 9.45 -2.14
C THR A 321 3.99 10.18 -2.15
N SER A 322 3.50 10.53 -3.34
CA SER A 322 2.14 11.01 -3.54
C SER A 322 1.50 10.43 -4.79
N ASN A 323 0.18 10.60 -4.96
CA ASN A 323 -0.54 10.26 -6.17
C ASN A 323 -1.42 11.42 -6.62
N PHE A 324 -1.43 11.67 -7.93
CA PHE A 324 -2.39 12.56 -8.55
C PHE A 324 -2.68 12.12 -9.98
N SER A 325 -3.95 12.16 -10.41
CA SER A 325 -4.33 11.90 -11.80
C SER A 325 -3.80 10.55 -12.34
N GLY A 326 -3.86 9.50 -11.51
CA GLY A 326 -3.42 8.15 -11.88
C GLY A 326 -1.92 7.98 -12.06
N VAL A 327 -1.10 8.80 -11.38
CA VAL A 327 0.37 8.69 -11.34
C VAL A 327 0.85 8.77 -9.91
N SER A 328 1.72 7.83 -9.50
CA SER A 328 2.45 7.91 -8.23
C SER A 328 3.85 8.51 -8.43
N THR A 329 4.24 9.43 -7.55
CA THR A 329 5.50 10.19 -7.64
C THR A 329 6.27 10.12 -6.33
N LEU A 330 7.61 10.25 -6.41
CA LEU A 330 8.45 10.58 -5.25
C LEU A 330 8.66 12.09 -5.23
N ASN A 331 8.41 12.70 -4.08
CA ASN A 331 8.53 14.14 -3.87
C ASN A 331 9.34 14.42 -2.61
N ARG A 332 9.70 15.69 -2.45
CA ARG A 332 10.27 16.21 -1.21
C ARG A 332 9.76 17.61 -0.89
N VAL A 333 9.82 17.98 0.38
CA VAL A 333 9.54 19.33 0.87
C VAL A 333 10.63 19.74 1.87
N LYS A 334 11.00 21.03 1.88
CA LYS A 334 11.95 21.56 2.86
C LYS A 334 11.34 21.46 4.26
N THR A 335 12.15 21.14 5.27
CA THR A 335 11.71 21.05 6.67
C THR A 335 11.17 22.38 7.20
N LYS A 336 11.65 23.50 6.66
CA LYS A 336 11.15 24.86 6.95
C LYS A 336 9.83 25.20 6.24
N GLY A 337 9.27 24.27 5.45
CA GLY A 337 8.12 24.50 4.58
C GLY A 337 8.51 25.06 3.22
N GLY A 338 7.52 25.21 2.34
CA GLY A 338 7.68 25.72 0.99
C GLY A 338 7.05 24.81 -0.06
N LYS A 339 7.39 25.06 -1.33
CA LYS A 339 6.86 24.28 -2.45
C LYS A 339 7.33 22.82 -2.39
N VAL A 340 6.41 21.89 -2.63
CA VAL A 340 6.73 20.47 -2.84
C VAL A 340 7.43 20.30 -4.19
N GLU A 341 8.56 19.59 -4.20
CA GLU A 341 9.38 19.30 -5.38
C GLU A 341 9.19 17.85 -5.81
N LYS A 342 8.75 17.63 -7.06
CA LYS A 342 8.69 16.29 -7.67
C LYS A 342 10.09 15.85 -8.09
N LEU A 343 10.49 14.64 -7.68
CA LEU A 343 11.78 14.04 -8.02
C LEU A 343 11.68 12.95 -9.08
N LEU A 344 10.71 12.05 -8.94
CA LEU A 344 10.50 10.88 -9.82
C LEU A 344 9.01 10.63 -10.05
N GLY A 345 8.70 9.90 -11.12
CA GLY A 345 7.34 9.54 -11.53
C GLY A 345 6.82 10.42 -12.66
N GLU A 346 6.29 9.77 -13.69
CA GLU A 346 5.79 10.41 -14.91
C GLU A 346 4.48 9.77 -15.38
N VAL A 347 3.85 10.37 -16.38
CA VAL A 347 2.54 9.92 -16.88
C VAL A 347 2.56 8.52 -17.48
N ASP A 348 3.72 7.93 -17.77
CA ASP A 348 3.85 6.58 -18.31
C ASP A 348 4.31 5.53 -17.27
N HIS A 349 4.68 5.94 -16.05
CA HIS A 349 5.07 5.02 -14.97
C HIS A 349 4.98 5.66 -13.57
N GLY A 350 4.52 4.86 -12.60
CA GLY A 350 4.43 5.24 -11.19
C GLY A 350 5.62 4.74 -10.36
N VAL A 351 6.05 5.53 -9.38
CA VAL A 351 7.00 5.09 -8.34
C VAL A 351 6.23 4.34 -7.25
N GLU A 352 6.72 3.15 -6.90
CA GLU A 352 6.05 2.25 -5.94
C GLU A 352 6.75 2.25 -4.58
N ALA A 353 8.05 1.97 -4.58
CA ALA A 353 8.90 1.92 -3.40
C ALA A 353 10.27 2.52 -3.74
N TRP A 354 10.98 3.00 -2.73
CA TRP A 354 12.26 3.68 -2.92
C TRP A 354 13.12 3.63 -1.67
N SER A 355 14.41 3.88 -1.86
CA SER A 355 15.40 4.11 -0.81
C SER A 355 16.44 5.10 -1.34
N LEU A 356 16.96 5.93 -0.44
CA LEU A 356 17.92 6.99 -0.77
C LEU A 356 19.19 6.81 0.07
N THR A 357 20.34 7.05 -0.55
CA THR A 357 21.62 7.27 0.12
C THR A 357 22.28 8.54 -0.43
N GLY A 358 23.12 9.20 0.36
CA GLY A 358 23.66 10.51 0.00
C GLY A 358 22.55 11.56 -0.27
N LYS A 359 22.85 12.50 -1.20
CA LYS A 359 21.94 13.61 -1.57
C LYS A 359 21.04 13.30 -2.77
N ASP A 360 21.50 12.48 -3.71
CA ASP A 360 20.87 12.30 -5.02
C ASP A 360 20.97 10.86 -5.57
N HIS A 361 21.29 9.87 -4.72
CA HIS A 361 21.39 8.47 -5.11
C HIS A 361 20.16 7.69 -4.62
N ILE A 362 19.21 7.47 -5.52
CA ILE A 362 17.89 6.88 -5.25
C ILE A 362 17.80 5.53 -5.95
N VAL A 363 17.41 4.48 -5.23
CA VAL A 363 16.91 3.23 -5.82
C VAL A 363 15.40 3.26 -5.69
N TYR A 364 14.70 2.86 -6.74
CA TYR A 364 13.25 2.89 -6.77
C TYR A 364 12.69 1.80 -7.67
N SER A 365 11.48 1.33 -7.36
CA SER A 365 10.72 0.43 -8.22
C SER A 365 9.69 1.22 -9.00
N VAL A 366 9.59 0.95 -10.30
CA VAL A 366 8.58 1.55 -11.18
C VAL A 366 7.60 0.52 -11.69
N LEU A 367 6.32 0.87 -11.69
CA LEU A 367 5.24 0.08 -12.29
C LEU A 367 4.63 0.86 -13.45
N ALA A 368 4.20 0.18 -14.51
CA ALA A 368 3.46 0.78 -15.61
C ALA A 368 2.44 -0.20 -16.18
N THR A 369 1.47 0.29 -16.95
CA THR A 369 0.37 -0.49 -17.54
C THR A 369 0.81 -1.74 -18.31
N THR A 370 2.02 -1.72 -18.88
CA THR A 370 2.60 -2.82 -19.67
C THR A 370 3.95 -3.30 -19.14
N ARG A 371 4.32 -2.95 -17.91
CA ARG A 371 5.59 -3.34 -17.30
C ARG A 371 5.38 -3.66 -15.82
N PRO A 372 5.63 -4.90 -15.38
CA PRO A 372 5.66 -5.25 -13.96
C PRO A 372 6.71 -4.42 -13.21
N ALA A 373 6.63 -4.40 -11.87
CA ALA A 373 7.62 -3.68 -11.06
C ALA A 373 9.04 -4.17 -11.35
N ASP A 374 9.96 -3.24 -11.64
CA ASP A 374 11.40 -3.47 -11.79
C ASP A 374 12.18 -2.32 -11.13
N LEU A 375 13.43 -2.58 -10.72
CA LEU A 375 14.28 -1.63 -10.01
C LEU A 375 15.09 -0.75 -10.96
N TRP A 376 15.19 0.51 -10.57
CA TRP A 376 15.98 1.56 -11.21
C TRP A 376 16.82 2.27 -10.16
N ILE A 377 17.93 2.85 -10.61
CA ILE A 377 18.72 3.80 -9.83
C ILE A 377 18.76 5.13 -10.54
N ARG A 378 18.55 6.21 -9.80
CA ARG A 378 18.87 7.58 -10.18
C ARG A 378 20.15 8.01 -9.47
N ASN A 379 21.12 8.52 -10.22
CA ASN A 379 22.32 9.16 -9.68
C ASN A 379 22.63 10.41 -10.51
N SER A 380 22.73 11.58 -9.87
CA SER A 380 22.93 12.88 -10.53
C SER A 380 21.99 13.12 -11.71
N GLY A 381 20.71 12.81 -11.50
CA GLY A 381 19.64 12.99 -12.47
C GLY A 381 19.59 11.97 -13.62
N LYS A 382 20.51 10.98 -13.64
CA LYS A 382 20.53 9.93 -14.66
C LYS A 382 19.93 8.64 -14.13
N ASP A 383 18.97 8.09 -14.87
CA ASP A 383 18.27 6.86 -14.52
C ASP A 383 18.88 5.65 -15.23
N ARG A 384 19.00 4.53 -14.51
CA ARG A 384 19.48 3.25 -15.04
C ARG A 384 18.69 2.09 -14.45
N GLN A 385 18.16 1.24 -15.31
CA GLN A 385 17.51 0.00 -14.90
C GLN A 385 18.54 -0.97 -14.29
N ILE A 386 18.15 -1.60 -13.18
CA ILE A 386 18.96 -2.57 -12.43
C ILE A 386 18.48 -3.98 -12.65
N THR A 387 17.16 -4.19 -12.64
CA THR A 387 16.54 -5.50 -12.82
C THR A 387 15.66 -5.52 -14.06
N ASP A 388 15.58 -6.66 -14.71
CA ASP A 388 14.70 -6.91 -15.86
C ASP A 388 14.23 -8.37 -15.83
N PHE A 389 13.72 -8.81 -14.68
CA PHE A 389 13.35 -10.22 -14.47
C PHE A 389 12.21 -10.66 -15.40
N ASN A 390 11.39 -9.70 -15.85
CA ASN A 390 10.23 -9.94 -16.70
C ASN A 390 10.51 -9.72 -18.19
N LYS A 391 11.76 -9.50 -18.63
CA LYS A 391 12.09 -9.23 -20.04
C LYS A 391 11.42 -10.20 -21.03
N LYS A 392 11.60 -11.49 -20.80
CA LYS A 392 11.06 -12.56 -21.67
C LYS A 392 9.53 -12.59 -21.63
N TRP A 393 8.94 -12.34 -20.46
CA TRP A 393 7.50 -12.25 -20.28
C TRP A 393 6.92 -11.10 -21.11
N CYS A 394 7.50 -9.90 -20.98
CA CYS A 394 7.09 -8.71 -21.74
C CYS A 394 7.29 -8.87 -23.25
N GLN A 395 8.37 -9.52 -23.68
CA GLN A 395 8.66 -9.74 -25.10
C GLN A 395 7.74 -10.75 -25.78
N GLY A 396 7.30 -11.78 -25.04
CA GLY A 396 6.46 -12.87 -25.56
C GLY A 396 4.97 -12.56 -25.59
N LEU A 397 4.51 -11.54 -24.85
CA LEU A 397 3.10 -11.22 -24.67
C LEU A 397 2.69 -9.95 -25.41
N ASP A 398 1.47 -9.93 -25.95
CA ASP A 398 0.81 -8.74 -26.48
C ASP A 398 0.22 -7.93 -25.31
N LEU A 399 1.11 -7.30 -24.55
CA LEU A 399 0.73 -6.36 -23.49
C LEU A 399 0.14 -5.10 -24.11
N ARG A 400 -1.08 -4.78 -23.72
CA ARG A 400 -1.87 -3.69 -24.28
C ARG A 400 -1.65 -2.43 -23.45
N PRO A 401 -1.11 -1.34 -24.01
CA PRO A 401 -1.15 -0.06 -23.32
C PRO A 401 -2.60 0.42 -23.26
N HIS A 402 -2.88 1.32 -22.31
CA HIS A 402 -4.10 2.09 -22.33
C HIS A 402 -3.92 3.40 -23.09
N GLU A 403 -5.02 4.03 -23.45
CA GLU A 403 -5.10 5.42 -23.91
C GLU A 403 -5.86 6.21 -22.85
N ARG A 404 -5.33 7.38 -22.47
CA ARG A 404 -6.03 8.30 -21.55
C ARG A 404 -7.12 9.06 -22.30
N PHE A 405 -8.24 9.30 -21.64
CA PHE A 405 -9.26 10.25 -22.08
C PHE A 405 -9.77 11.06 -20.89
N ALA A 406 -10.39 12.20 -21.16
CA ALA A 406 -11.05 13.01 -20.16
C ALA A 406 -12.24 13.73 -20.78
N PHE A 407 -13.24 14.03 -19.95
CA PHE A 407 -14.41 14.81 -20.35
C PHE A 407 -14.95 15.61 -19.17
N LYS A 408 -15.76 16.63 -19.46
CA LYS A 408 -16.51 17.40 -18.46
C LYS A 408 -17.81 16.66 -18.16
N SER A 409 -18.02 16.23 -16.91
CA SER A 409 -19.26 15.52 -16.55
C SER A 409 -20.43 16.47 -16.36
N SER A 410 -21.65 15.91 -16.28
CA SER A 410 -22.85 16.67 -15.89
C SER A 410 -22.72 17.35 -14.52
N GLY A 411 -21.92 16.79 -13.61
CA GLY A 411 -21.61 17.37 -12.30
C GLY A 411 -20.64 18.56 -12.36
N GLY A 412 -20.11 18.89 -13.54
CA GLY A 412 -19.28 20.07 -13.75
C GLY A 412 -17.82 19.90 -13.32
N HIS A 413 -17.36 18.70 -12.96
CA HIS A 413 -15.94 18.37 -12.81
C HIS A 413 -15.40 17.67 -14.06
N THR A 414 -14.08 17.51 -14.11
CA THR A 414 -13.43 16.71 -15.15
C THR A 414 -13.30 15.27 -14.66
N VAL A 415 -13.79 14.33 -15.45
CA VAL A 415 -13.61 12.89 -15.23
C VAL A 415 -12.46 12.41 -16.11
N GLU A 416 -11.49 11.74 -15.51
CA GLU A 416 -10.39 11.11 -16.22
C GLU A 416 -10.62 9.59 -16.34
N GLY A 417 -10.21 9.05 -17.48
CA GLY A 417 -10.38 7.66 -17.81
C GLY A 417 -9.28 7.09 -18.67
N TRP A 418 -9.33 5.77 -18.78
CA TRP A 418 -8.41 4.97 -19.56
C TRP A 418 -9.18 3.92 -20.35
N ILE A 419 -8.74 3.69 -21.58
CA ILE A 419 -9.31 2.67 -22.45
C ILE A 419 -8.20 1.82 -23.05
N MET A 420 -8.33 0.50 -22.93
CA MET A 420 -7.39 -0.49 -23.44
C MET A 420 -7.99 -1.18 -24.66
N LYS A 421 -7.22 -1.18 -25.75
CA LYS A 421 -7.62 -1.87 -26.99
C LYS A 421 -7.50 -3.40 -26.82
N PRO A 422 -8.45 -4.19 -27.35
CA PRO A 422 -8.33 -5.64 -27.38
C PRO A 422 -7.12 -6.09 -28.20
N SER A 423 -6.59 -7.26 -27.86
CA SER A 423 -5.58 -7.95 -28.66
C SER A 423 -6.15 -8.31 -30.03
N GLY A 424 -5.33 -8.18 -31.07
CA GLY A 424 -5.73 -8.53 -32.44
C GLY A 424 -6.81 -7.63 -33.05
N LEU A 425 -6.98 -6.39 -32.58
CA LEU A 425 -7.92 -5.42 -33.14
C LEU A 425 -7.77 -5.30 -34.66
N LYS A 426 -8.86 -5.58 -35.37
CA LYS A 426 -9.01 -5.46 -36.84
C LYS A 426 -9.82 -4.22 -37.21
N LYS A 427 -9.38 -3.50 -38.26
CA LYS A 427 -10.09 -2.34 -38.82
C LYS A 427 -11.52 -2.73 -39.22
N GLY A 428 -12.49 -1.88 -38.90
CA GLY A 428 -13.92 -2.09 -39.23
C GLY A 428 -14.68 -3.06 -38.33
N LYS A 429 -14.01 -3.77 -37.39
CA LYS A 429 -14.67 -4.65 -36.42
C LYS A 429 -14.92 -3.92 -35.09
N LYS A 430 -16.08 -4.16 -34.48
CA LYS A 430 -16.43 -3.70 -33.13
C LYS A 430 -16.25 -4.82 -32.09
N TYR A 431 -15.85 -4.45 -30.88
CA TYR A 431 -15.50 -5.36 -29.79
C TYR A 431 -16.33 -5.04 -28.55
N PRO A 432 -16.74 -6.07 -27.78
CA PRO A 432 -17.46 -5.86 -26.53
C PRO A 432 -16.59 -5.06 -25.55
N MET A 433 -17.22 -4.25 -24.69
CA MET A 433 -16.53 -3.44 -23.69
C MET A 433 -16.83 -3.94 -22.27
N ALA A 434 -15.77 -4.16 -21.51
CA ALA A 434 -15.78 -4.40 -20.08
C ALA A 434 -15.46 -3.08 -19.35
N VAL A 435 -16.40 -2.64 -18.52
CA VAL A 435 -16.27 -1.45 -17.68
C VAL A 435 -15.83 -1.89 -16.29
N GLU A 436 -14.60 -1.58 -15.93
CA GLU A 436 -13.98 -1.92 -14.66
C GLU A 436 -14.15 -0.78 -13.66
N ILE A 437 -14.63 -1.10 -12.47
CA ILE A 437 -14.98 -0.14 -11.42
C ILE A 437 -14.16 -0.46 -10.16
N HIS A 438 -13.29 0.46 -9.74
CA HIS A 438 -12.42 0.23 -8.59
C HIS A 438 -13.20 0.22 -7.26
N GLY A 439 -12.64 -0.46 -6.26
CA GLY A 439 -13.10 -0.39 -4.88
C GLY A 439 -12.69 0.91 -4.18
N GLY A 440 -13.17 1.13 -2.95
CA GLY A 440 -12.92 2.36 -2.22
C GLY A 440 -14.17 2.83 -1.45
N PRO A 441 -14.66 4.06 -1.66
CA PRO A 441 -14.71 4.72 -2.97
C PRO A 441 -13.46 5.54 -3.35
N ARG A 442 -12.59 5.84 -2.38
CA ARG A 442 -11.34 6.61 -2.58
C ARG A 442 -10.20 5.77 -3.19
N GLY A 443 -10.55 4.78 -4.01
CA GLY A 443 -9.59 4.04 -4.84
C GLY A 443 -9.13 4.89 -6.02
N VAL A 444 -8.09 4.41 -6.71
CA VAL A 444 -7.47 5.14 -7.83
C VAL A 444 -7.05 4.15 -8.91
N PHE A 445 -7.58 4.28 -10.11
CA PHE A 445 -6.98 3.70 -11.31
C PHE A 445 -5.97 4.66 -11.96
N GLY A 446 -5.15 4.11 -12.86
CA GLY A 446 -4.14 4.89 -13.57
C GLY A 446 -3.05 4.05 -14.23
N ASN A 447 -1.81 4.53 -14.12
CA ASN A 447 -0.61 3.94 -14.72
C ASN A 447 -0.02 2.80 -13.91
N SER A 448 -0.79 1.74 -13.72
CA SER A 448 -0.36 0.52 -13.04
C SER A 448 -0.72 -0.71 -13.86
N LEU A 449 0.11 -1.75 -13.78
CA LEU A 449 -0.22 -3.03 -14.39
C LEU A 449 -1.39 -3.65 -13.62
N MET A 450 -2.45 -3.95 -14.36
CA MET A 450 -3.58 -4.79 -13.92
C MET A 450 -3.59 -6.02 -14.83
N HIS A 451 -3.18 -7.18 -14.30
CA HIS A 451 -3.17 -8.45 -15.01
C HIS A 451 -4.57 -8.82 -15.50
N GLU A 452 -5.60 -8.59 -14.69
CA GLU A 452 -7.01 -8.79 -15.07
C GLU A 452 -7.36 -7.99 -16.34
N HIS A 453 -7.01 -6.71 -16.40
CA HIS A 453 -7.24 -5.86 -17.57
C HIS A 453 -6.52 -6.42 -18.81
N GLN A 454 -5.26 -6.85 -18.66
CA GLN A 454 -4.49 -7.45 -19.75
C GLN A 454 -5.11 -8.78 -20.23
N VAL A 455 -5.66 -9.59 -19.32
CA VAL A 455 -6.36 -10.83 -19.67
C VAL A 455 -7.64 -10.54 -20.44
N LEU A 456 -8.46 -9.59 -19.98
CA LEU A 456 -9.70 -9.19 -20.67
C LEU A 456 -9.40 -8.66 -22.08
N ALA A 457 -8.40 -7.78 -22.21
CA ALA A 457 -7.96 -7.30 -23.51
C ALA A 457 -7.41 -8.44 -24.39
N GLY A 458 -6.67 -9.39 -23.80
CA GLY A 458 -6.21 -10.61 -24.46
C GLY A 458 -7.34 -11.53 -24.93
N LYS A 459 -8.50 -11.50 -24.25
CA LYS A 459 -9.74 -12.21 -24.63
C LYS A 459 -10.59 -11.44 -25.65
N GLY A 460 -10.16 -10.26 -26.08
CA GLY A 460 -10.83 -9.49 -27.12
C GLY A 460 -11.85 -8.48 -26.60
N TYR A 461 -11.83 -8.14 -25.31
CA TYR A 461 -12.62 -7.04 -24.76
C TYR A 461 -11.88 -5.70 -24.91
N VAL A 462 -12.63 -4.65 -25.17
CA VAL A 462 -12.22 -3.29 -24.79
C VAL A 462 -12.29 -3.22 -23.27
N VAL A 463 -11.25 -2.75 -22.59
CA VAL A 463 -11.30 -2.53 -21.14
C VAL A 463 -11.32 -1.05 -20.87
N MET A 464 -12.34 -0.57 -20.18
CA MET A 464 -12.55 0.84 -19.89
C MET A 464 -12.68 1.03 -18.38
N TYR A 465 -12.00 2.03 -17.85
CA TYR A 465 -12.02 2.34 -16.43
C TYR A 465 -11.77 3.82 -16.22
N ILE A 466 -12.38 4.37 -15.17
CA ILE A 466 -12.30 5.79 -14.83
C ILE A 466 -12.03 5.98 -13.35
N ASN A 467 -11.69 7.21 -12.97
CA ASN A 467 -11.80 7.67 -11.60
C ASN A 467 -13.03 8.58 -11.49
N PRO A 468 -14.20 8.08 -11.04
CA PRO A 468 -15.39 8.91 -10.84
C PRO A 468 -15.25 9.85 -9.64
N TRP A 469 -16.19 10.78 -9.48
CA TRP A 469 -16.31 11.61 -8.28
C TRP A 469 -16.19 10.78 -6.99
N GLY A 470 -15.42 11.29 -6.02
CA GLY A 470 -15.06 10.59 -4.79
C GLY A 470 -13.78 9.75 -4.84
N SER A 471 -13.20 9.53 -6.03
CA SER A 471 -11.93 8.80 -6.16
C SER A 471 -10.77 9.52 -5.50
N GLY A 472 -9.80 8.73 -5.01
CA GLY A 472 -8.53 9.27 -4.54
C GLY A 472 -7.66 9.82 -5.66
N GLY A 473 -6.56 10.48 -5.33
CA GLY A 473 -5.61 11.02 -6.30
C GLY A 473 -6.09 12.30 -6.98
N TYR A 474 -7.01 13.03 -6.33
CA TYR A 474 -7.53 14.34 -6.75
C TYR A 474 -7.64 15.26 -5.52
N THR A 475 -8.25 16.43 -5.68
CA THR A 475 -8.43 17.39 -4.59
C THR A 475 -9.22 16.80 -3.41
N GLU A 476 -9.10 17.41 -2.22
CA GLU A 476 -9.88 16.98 -1.05
C GLU A 476 -11.38 17.12 -1.31
N ASP A 477 -11.82 18.20 -1.94
CA ASP A 477 -13.24 18.42 -2.29
C ASP A 477 -13.78 17.30 -3.20
N PHE A 478 -12.97 16.84 -4.15
CA PHE A 478 -13.36 15.75 -5.05
C PHE A 478 -13.62 14.44 -4.29
N GLN A 479 -12.89 14.18 -3.20
CA GLN A 479 -12.98 12.98 -2.37
C GLN A 479 -14.01 13.11 -1.22
N ALA A 480 -14.06 14.27 -0.60
CA ALA A 480 -14.75 14.51 0.66
C ALA A 480 -16.21 14.90 0.54
N ASN A 481 -16.67 15.20 -0.68
CA ASN A 481 -18.07 15.52 -0.93
C ASN A 481 -18.91 14.29 -1.34
N LEU A 482 -18.29 13.12 -1.58
CA LEU A 482 -19.00 11.89 -1.93
C LEU A 482 -19.83 11.27 -0.78
N PRO A 483 -19.40 11.28 0.51
CA PRO A 483 -20.21 10.74 1.61
C PRO A 483 -21.66 11.24 1.57
N GLY A 484 -22.63 10.32 1.74
CA GLY A 484 -24.05 10.59 1.61
C GLY A 484 -24.62 10.57 0.19
N HIS A 485 -23.78 10.49 -0.85
CA HIS A 485 -24.17 10.63 -2.27
C HIS A 485 -23.78 9.43 -3.15
N TYR A 486 -23.64 8.24 -2.55
CA TYR A 486 -23.26 7.03 -3.27
C TYR A 486 -24.29 6.61 -4.31
N GLY A 487 -23.86 6.38 -5.55
CA GLY A 487 -24.76 5.98 -6.64
C GLY A 487 -25.43 7.17 -7.35
N GLU A 488 -25.03 8.41 -7.02
CA GLU A 488 -25.51 9.63 -7.65
C GLU A 488 -24.54 10.06 -8.75
N GLN A 489 -23.73 11.10 -8.51
CA GLN A 489 -22.85 11.67 -9.52
C GLN A 489 -21.70 10.72 -9.89
N ASP A 490 -21.25 9.86 -8.98
CA ASP A 490 -20.23 8.86 -9.27
C ASP A 490 -20.75 7.75 -10.21
N TYR A 491 -22.03 7.36 -10.09
CA TYR A 491 -22.71 6.53 -11.07
C TYR A 491 -22.87 7.24 -12.43
N ALA A 492 -23.29 8.52 -12.41
CA ALA A 492 -23.46 9.32 -13.61
C ALA A 492 -22.14 9.45 -14.40
N ASP A 493 -21.03 9.72 -13.71
CA ASP A 493 -19.68 9.78 -14.30
C ASP A 493 -19.33 8.49 -15.06
N ILE A 494 -19.65 7.31 -14.49
CA ILE A 494 -19.38 6.02 -15.14
C ILE A 494 -20.24 5.87 -16.39
N MET A 495 -21.54 6.19 -16.33
CA MET A 495 -22.44 6.09 -17.50
C MET A 495 -22.03 7.06 -18.62
N GLU A 496 -21.70 8.30 -18.27
CA GLU A 496 -21.24 9.31 -19.23
C GLU A 496 -19.91 8.92 -19.87
N ALA A 497 -19.00 8.30 -19.12
CA ALA A 497 -17.76 7.80 -19.66
C ALA A 497 -17.99 6.65 -20.64
N VAL A 498 -18.96 5.77 -20.39
CA VAL A 498 -19.35 4.72 -21.34
C VAL A 498 -19.87 5.34 -22.63
N ASP A 499 -20.73 6.35 -22.54
CA ASP A 499 -21.27 7.07 -23.71
C ASP A 499 -20.17 7.81 -24.48
N TYR A 500 -19.25 8.47 -23.76
CA TYR A 500 -18.05 9.07 -24.33
C TYR A 500 -17.27 8.02 -25.14
N CYS A 501 -17.05 6.82 -24.59
CA CYS A 501 -16.28 5.80 -25.26
C CYS A 501 -16.98 5.26 -26.52
N ILE A 502 -18.28 5.00 -26.45
CA ILE A 502 -19.08 4.54 -27.60
C ILE A 502 -19.06 5.58 -28.73
N LYS A 503 -19.13 6.87 -28.37
CA LYS A 503 -19.12 7.98 -29.34
C LYS A 503 -17.77 8.15 -30.02
N ASN A 504 -16.67 8.09 -29.26
CA ASN A 504 -15.34 8.50 -29.74
C ASN A 504 -14.47 7.35 -30.25
N TYR A 505 -14.74 6.10 -29.87
CA TYR A 505 -13.94 4.95 -30.28
C TYR A 505 -14.74 4.02 -31.21
N PRO A 506 -14.55 4.09 -32.55
CA PRO A 506 -15.40 3.39 -33.52
C PRO A 506 -15.33 1.86 -33.46
N TRP A 507 -14.33 1.32 -32.75
CA TRP A 507 -14.13 -0.11 -32.50
C TRP A 507 -14.81 -0.60 -31.20
N VAL A 508 -15.48 0.27 -30.45
CA VAL A 508 -16.32 -0.10 -29.31
C VAL A 508 -17.70 -0.53 -29.80
N ASP A 509 -18.18 -1.67 -29.31
CA ASP A 509 -19.55 -2.14 -29.50
C ASP A 509 -20.45 -1.61 -28.38
N GLY A 510 -21.29 -0.62 -28.70
CA GLY A 510 -22.22 -0.01 -27.75
C GLY A 510 -23.38 -0.91 -27.30
N VAL A 511 -23.52 -2.12 -27.85
CA VAL A 511 -24.59 -3.07 -27.49
C VAL A 511 -24.07 -4.19 -26.58
N ARG A 512 -22.82 -4.61 -26.77
CA ARG A 512 -22.19 -5.69 -25.98
C ARG A 512 -21.32 -5.12 -24.86
N LEU A 513 -21.98 -4.66 -23.80
CA LEU A 513 -21.37 -4.06 -22.63
C LEU A 513 -21.41 -5.02 -21.43
N ALA A 514 -20.35 -5.03 -20.62
CA ALA A 514 -20.30 -5.67 -19.31
C ALA A 514 -19.77 -4.69 -18.26
N CYS A 515 -20.26 -4.75 -17.03
CA CYS A 515 -19.72 -3.99 -15.88
C CYS A 515 -19.19 -4.94 -14.81
N LEU A 516 -18.04 -4.61 -14.23
CA LEU A 516 -17.34 -5.44 -13.27
C LEU A 516 -16.74 -4.56 -12.18
N GLY A 517 -16.72 -5.06 -10.94
CA GLY A 517 -16.13 -4.31 -9.85
C GLY A 517 -16.11 -5.05 -8.52
N GLY A 518 -15.16 -4.66 -7.68
CA GLY A 518 -14.95 -5.22 -6.34
C GLY A 518 -15.18 -4.22 -5.22
N SER A 519 -15.68 -4.66 -4.05
CA SER A 519 -15.90 -3.79 -2.88
C SER A 519 -16.89 -2.67 -3.25
N TYR A 520 -16.51 -1.38 -3.13
CA TYR A 520 -17.33 -0.27 -3.63
C TYR A 520 -17.69 -0.42 -5.12
N GLY A 521 -16.76 -0.87 -5.96
CA GLY A 521 -17.06 -1.16 -7.37
C GLY A 521 -18.06 -2.31 -7.54
N GLY A 522 -18.14 -3.22 -6.56
CA GLY A 522 -19.17 -4.25 -6.51
C GLY A 522 -20.54 -3.69 -6.09
N PHE A 523 -20.58 -2.75 -5.13
CA PHE A 523 -21.78 -1.95 -4.84
C PHE A 523 -22.26 -1.23 -6.10
N MET A 524 -21.36 -0.53 -6.79
CA MET A 524 -21.68 0.20 -8.01
C MET A 524 -22.12 -0.73 -9.14
N THR A 525 -21.53 -1.93 -9.25
CA THR A 525 -22.00 -2.96 -10.19
C THR A 525 -23.44 -3.39 -9.89
N ASN A 526 -23.75 -3.64 -8.61
CA ASN A 526 -25.12 -3.95 -8.18
C ASN A 526 -26.08 -2.79 -8.48
N TRP A 527 -25.65 -1.55 -8.22
CA TRP A 527 -26.41 -0.33 -8.47
C TRP A 527 -26.72 -0.14 -9.96
N ILE A 528 -25.71 -0.30 -10.82
CA ILE A 528 -25.87 -0.15 -12.27
C ILE A 528 -26.96 -1.06 -12.82
N VAL A 529 -26.97 -2.35 -12.43
CA VAL A 529 -27.92 -3.32 -12.99
C VAL A 529 -29.36 -3.12 -12.50
N THR A 530 -29.58 -2.35 -11.44
CA THR A 530 -30.93 -1.96 -10.99
C THR A 530 -31.41 -0.65 -11.61
N HIS A 531 -30.51 0.17 -12.15
CA HIS A 531 -30.83 1.50 -12.72
C HIS A 531 -30.81 1.53 -14.26
N THR A 532 -30.22 0.52 -14.91
CA THR A 532 -30.20 0.43 -16.37
C THR A 532 -30.08 -1.01 -16.86
N THR A 533 -30.64 -1.29 -18.04
CA THR A 533 -30.57 -2.60 -18.72
C THR A 533 -29.54 -2.64 -19.86
N ARG A 534 -28.71 -1.59 -20.00
CA ARG A 534 -27.75 -1.47 -21.12
C ARG A 534 -26.61 -2.50 -21.07
N PHE A 535 -26.30 -3.05 -19.89
CA PHE A 535 -25.25 -4.04 -19.70
C PHE A 535 -25.79 -5.46 -19.89
N ARG A 536 -25.10 -6.26 -20.70
CA ARG A 536 -25.47 -7.64 -21.03
C ARG A 536 -24.90 -8.67 -20.07
N ALA A 537 -23.91 -8.28 -19.28
CA ALA A 537 -23.34 -9.07 -18.20
C ALA A 537 -22.86 -8.14 -17.08
N ALA A 538 -22.88 -8.64 -15.85
CA ALA A 538 -22.34 -7.95 -14.69
C ALA A 538 -21.57 -8.94 -13.81
N VAL A 539 -20.41 -8.53 -13.29
CA VAL A 539 -19.59 -9.34 -12.38
C VAL A 539 -19.33 -8.55 -11.11
N THR A 540 -20.16 -8.81 -10.10
CA THR A 540 -20.02 -8.19 -8.78
C THR A 540 -19.13 -9.05 -7.88
N MET A 541 -18.11 -8.45 -7.28
CA MET A 541 -17.14 -9.15 -6.43
C MET A 541 -17.06 -8.51 -5.05
N ARG A 542 -17.00 -9.32 -3.98
CA ARG A 542 -16.77 -8.86 -2.59
C ARG A 542 -17.58 -7.59 -2.24
N SER A 543 -18.84 -7.56 -2.67
CA SER A 543 -19.64 -6.34 -2.85
C SER A 543 -20.45 -5.96 -1.61
N ILE A 544 -21.16 -4.83 -1.71
CA ILE A 544 -22.12 -4.36 -0.71
C ILE A 544 -23.48 -4.28 -1.41
N SER A 545 -24.49 -4.94 -0.85
CA SER A 545 -25.87 -4.89 -1.33
C SER A 545 -26.84 -4.26 -0.34
N ASN A 546 -26.44 -4.15 0.94
CA ASN A 546 -27.25 -3.57 1.99
C ASN A 546 -26.37 -2.89 3.04
N TRP A 547 -26.40 -1.55 3.06
CA TRP A 547 -25.61 -0.71 3.96
C TRP A 547 -26.00 -0.84 5.44
N VAL A 548 -27.27 -1.16 5.75
CA VAL A 548 -27.73 -1.46 7.12
C VAL A 548 -27.03 -2.70 7.64
N SER A 549 -27.00 -3.78 6.85
CA SER A 549 -26.30 -5.00 7.24
C SER A 549 -24.78 -4.81 7.26
N PHE A 550 -24.22 -3.98 6.37
CA PHE A 550 -22.80 -3.64 6.37
C PHE A 550 -22.39 -2.98 7.68
N PHE A 551 -23.18 -2.01 8.17
CA PHE A 551 -22.91 -1.35 9.45
C PHE A 551 -22.75 -2.34 10.61
N GLY A 552 -23.65 -3.32 10.73
CA GLY A 552 -23.63 -4.29 11.83
C GLY A 552 -22.69 -5.50 11.65
N THR A 553 -22.23 -5.78 10.43
CA THR A 553 -21.48 -7.01 10.14
C THR A 553 -20.07 -6.79 9.62
N SER A 554 -19.76 -5.62 9.06
CA SER A 554 -18.42 -5.29 8.58
C SER A 554 -17.46 -5.04 9.74
N ASP A 555 -16.18 -5.33 9.53
CA ASP A 555 -15.09 -4.98 10.45
C ASP A 555 -14.80 -3.47 10.54
N ILE A 556 -15.41 -2.68 9.65
CA ILE A 556 -15.32 -1.22 9.62
C ILE A 556 -16.72 -0.57 9.58
N GLY A 557 -17.78 -1.33 9.85
CA GLY A 557 -19.17 -0.87 9.65
C GLY A 557 -19.57 0.31 10.53
N TRP A 558 -19.26 0.27 11.82
CA TRP A 558 -19.64 1.30 12.79
C TRP A 558 -18.79 2.57 12.70
N THR A 559 -17.59 2.48 12.14
CA THR A 559 -16.68 3.63 11.88
C THR A 559 -16.84 4.14 10.46
N PHE A 560 -16.28 3.43 9.48
CA PHE A 560 -16.33 3.81 8.07
C PHE A 560 -17.76 3.91 7.56
N GLY A 561 -18.60 2.91 7.82
CA GLY A 561 -20.00 2.92 7.35
C GLY A 561 -20.77 4.14 7.88
N LYS A 562 -20.63 4.46 9.17
CA LYS A 562 -21.22 5.67 9.78
C LYS A 562 -20.76 6.96 9.08
N ARG A 563 -19.44 7.07 8.85
CA ARG A 563 -18.83 8.27 8.27
C ARG A 563 -19.21 8.45 6.80
N GLU A 564 -19.33 7.37 6.04
CA GLU A 564 -19.67 7.42 4.62
C GLU A 564 -21.16 7.58 4.35
N MET A 565 -22.02 7.02 5.20
CA MET A 565 -23.47 7.16 5.10
C MET A 565 -24.00 8.42 5.80
N LEU A 566 -23.13 9.21 6.43
CA LEU A 566 -23.46 10.40 7.24
C LEU A 566 -24.44 10.12 8.39
N GLY A 567 -24.47 8.89 8.88
CA GLY A 567 -25.41 8.43 9.91
C GLY A 567 -25.29 6.94 10.20
N THR A 568 -26.00 6.51 11.22
CA THR A 568 -26.21 5.10 11.56
C THR A 568 -27.54 4.61 10.97
N PRO A 569 -27.81 3.30 10.93
CA PRO A 569 -29.10 2.79 10.48
C PRO A 569 -30.33 3.22 11.30
N TRP A 570 -30.12 3.92 12.42
CA TRP A 570 -31.17 4.35 13.36
C TRP A 570 -31.44 5.85 13.32
N ASP A 571 -30.58 6.61 12.62
CA ASP A 571 -30.78 8.03 12.29
C ASP A 571 -31.69 8.14 11.05
#